data_AF-A0A8B6HE06-F1
#
_entry.id   AF-A0A8B6HE06-F1
#
_cell.length_a   1.000
_cell.length_b   1.000
_cell.length_c   1.000
_cell.angle_alpha   90.00
_cell.angle_beta   90.00
_cell.angle_gamma   90.00
#
_symmetry.space_group_name_H-M   'P 1'
#
loop_
_entity.id
_entity.type
_entity.pdbx_description
1 polymer ?
#
loop_
_entity_poly.entity_id
_entity_poly.type
_entity_poly.pdbx_seq_one_letter_code
_entity_poly.pdbx_strand_id
1 'polypeptide(L)'
;HVYSWGFGYPDILTQCYTNSRKVQGYYGPLNPARNSTFAFLKKLFTEVMDVFPEKVLHLGGDEVPLECWVTNPEVSALLSRLNRITTPSYGDVMKPVWEWYTNRFINILKDIRQSRNEAGQYILWEEASKNNLNIAKDAIIQIWLGGGKEILKALDQGYRVLFSSCWYLDHSKYGIHWTDYYLCDPTHHNINLKRREDKILGGEVCLWSEYITSESLMSVMWPRASAAAERLWSSSSVISIQSAGRRLQEHRCRMLRRGLQVGHINGPDYCLLPKHRNNFKSKNIKKRSAEKMEEMNLGYRTSLVFKEINNLEPFLIGL
;
A
#
# COMPACT_ATOMS: atom_id res chain seq x y z
N HIS A 1 10.01 -6.86 2.98
CA HIS A 1 10.54 -5.84 2.06
C HIS A 1 11.35 -4.74 2.75
N VAL A 2 12.63 -4.99 3.11
CA VAL A 2 13.51 -3.98 3.76
C VAL A 2 14.98 -4.08 3.32
N TYR A 3 15.26 -4.90 2.30
CA TYR A 3 16.64 -5.25 1.96
C TYR A 3 17.47 -4.01 1.55
N SER A 4 16.85 -3.06 0.86
CA SER A 4 17.49 -1.81 0.44
C SER A 4 17.98 -0.96 1.61
N TRP A 5 17.37 -1.06 2.79
CA TRP A 5 17.75 -0.28 3.97
C TRP A 5 19.10 -0.73 4.54
N GLY A 6 19.43 -2.02 4.35
CA GLY A 6 20.68 -2.62 4.79
C GLY A 6 21.92 -2.05 4.10
N PHE A 7 21.79 -1.43 2.91
CA PHE A 7 22.93 -0.80 2.25
C PHE A 7 23.44 0.44 3.00
N GLY A 8 22.54 1.21 3.63
CA GLY A 8 22.91 2.36 4.46
C GLY A 8 23.10 2.00 5.93
N TYR A 9 22.37 1.00 6.42
CA TYR A 9 22.35 0.59 7.82
C TYR A 9 22.44 -0.95 7.92
N PRO A 10 23.60 -1.57 7.68
CA PRO A 10 23.69 -3.03 7.66
C PRO A 10 23.33 -3.68 9.01
N ASP A 11 23.55 -2.96 10.13
CA ASP A 11 23.32 -3.48 11.47
C ASP A 11 21.84 -3.67 11.86
N ILE A 12 20.90 -3.08 11.10
CA ILE A 12 19.47 -3.23 11.37
C ILE A 12 18.86 -4.49 10.74
N LEU A 13 19.55 -5.13 9.80
CA LEU A 13 19.09 -6.39 9.20
C LEU A 13 19.59 -7.61 9.98
N THR A 14 18.84 -8.70 9.90
CA THR A 14 19.23 -9.97 10.52
C THR A 14 20.27 -10.66 9.67
N GLN A 15 21.44 -10.96 10.23
CA GLN A 15 22.43 -11.83 9.60
C GLN A 15 21.94 -13.29 9.65
N CYS A 16 21.84 -13.96 8.51
CA CYS A 16 21.43 -15.35 8.46
C CYS A 16 22.60 -16.32 8.69
N TYR A 17 22.31 -17.52 9.19
CA TYR A 17 23.30 -18.55 9.49
C TYR A 17 22.96 -19.88 8.84
N THR A 18 23.99 -20.68 8.54
CA THR A 18 23.87 -22.08 8.12
C THR A 18 24.97 -22.87 8.81
N ASN A 19 24.61 -23.97 9.49
CA ASN A 19 25.55 -24.79 10.28
C ASN A 19 26.42 -23.92 11.23
N SER A 20 25.77 -22.98 11.93
CA SER A 20 26.41 -22.02 12.85
C SER A 20 27.45 -21.08 12.21
N ARG A 21 27.50 -20.99 10.88
CA ARG A 21 28.36 -20.05 10.14
C ARG A 21 27.50 -18.96 9.49
N LYS A 22 28.01 -17.72 9.51
CA LYS A 22 27.37 -16.59 8.82
C LYS A 22 27.37 -16.84 7.32
N VAL A 23 26.24 -16.60 6.67
CA VAL A 23 26.16 -16.55 5.21
C VAL A 23 26.46 -15.11 4.78
N GLN A 24 27.69 -14.85 4.33
CA GLN A 24 28.12 -13.48 4.00
C GLN A 24 27.23 -12.85 2.92
N GLY A 25 26.83 -11.59 3.12
CA GLY A 25 25.99 -10.83 2.19
C GLY A 25 24.51 -11.24 2.19
N TYR A 26 24.14 -12.31 2.89
CA TYR A 26 22.76 -12.78 2.99
C TYR A 26 22.12 -12.31 4.30
N TYR A 27 21.26 -11.31 4.16
CA TYR A 27 20.52 -10.69 5.24
C TYR A 27 19.02 -10.95 5.07
N GLY A 28 18.35 -11.19 6.20
CA GLY A 28 16.90 -11.37 6.26
C GLY A 28 16.16 -10.09 6.65
N PRO A 29 14.99 -10.23 7.32
CA PRO A 29 14.22 -9.10 7.81
C PRO A 29 14.99 -8.25 8.81
N LEU A 30 14.40 -7.10 9.19
CA LEU A 30 14.88 -6.30 10.32
C LEU A 30 15.17 -7.19 11.54
N ASN A 31 16.26 -6.91 12.25
CA ASN A 31 16.66 -7.68 13.42
C ASN A 31 15.90 -7.16 14.66
N PRO A 32 14.92 -7.91 15.19
CA PRO A 32 14.15 -7.49 16.35
C PRO A 32 14.98 -7.55 17.65
N ALA A 33 16.07 -8.32 17.72
CA ALA A 33 16.84 -8.43 18.94
C ALA A 33 17.67 -7.17 19.27
N ARG A 34 17.86 -6.26 18.30
CA ARG A 34 18.77 -5.12 18.42
C ARG A 34 18.04 -3.81 18.73
N ASN A 35 18.54 -3.10 19.74
CA ASN A 35 18.05 -1.75 20.05
C ASN A 35 18.38 -0.73 18.96
N SER A 36 19.46 -0.93 18.18
CA SER A 36 19.83 -0.08 17.05
C SER A 36 18.73 -0.05 15.98
N THR A 37 18.08 -1.19 15.70
CA THR A 37 16.93 -1.28 14.79
C THR A 37 15.81 -0.31 15.21
N PHE A 38 15.43 -0.33 16.49
CA PHE A 38 14.38 0.55 17.00
C PHE A 38 14.80 2.01 17.11
N ALA A 39 16.07 2.29 17.39
CA ALA A 39 16.59 3.65 17.38
C ALA A 39 16.57 4.24 15.96
N PHE A 40 16.91 3.44 14.94
CA PHE A 40 16.79 3.80 13.53
C PHE A 40 15.32 4.05 13.15
N LEU A 41 14.42 3.10 13.44
CA LEU A 41 12.99 3.25 13.15
C LEU A 41 12.39 4.48 13.82
N LYS A 42 12.74 4.76 15.08
CA LYS A 42 12.28 5.96 15.79
C LYS A 42 12.69 7.22 15.04
N LYS A 43 13.96 7.34 14.62
CA LYS A 43 14.45 8.51 13.88
C LYS A 43 13.76 8.66 12.53
N LEU A 44 13.73 7.58 11.74
CA LEU A 44 13.10 7.57 10.42
C LEU A 44 11.62 7.98 10.51
N PHE A 45 10.85 7.35 11.39
CA PHE A 45 9.42 7.63 11.48
C PHE A 45 9.09 8.95 12.19
N THR A 46 10.01 9.52 12.95
CA THR A 46 9.89 10.92 13.41
C THR A 46 9.89 11.86 12.20
N GLU A 47 10.84 11.68 11.27
CA GLU A 47 10.92 12.47 10.04
C GLU A 47 9.73 12.19 9.10
N VAL A 48 9.33 10.93 8.92
CA VAL A 48 8.13 10.59 8.12
C VAL A 48 6.90 11.34 8.65
N MET A 49 6.70 11.36 9.97
CA MET A 49 5.57 12.10 10.57
C MET A 49 5.72 13.63 10.51
N ASP A 50 6.92 14.15 10.25
CA ASP A 50 7.13 15.59 10.00
C ASP A 50 6.77 15.96 8.55
N VAL A 51 7.00 15.04 7.61
CA VAL A 51 6.76 15.24 6.18
C VAL A 51 5.29 14.99 5.82
N PHE A 52 4.68 13.95 6.39
CA PHE A 52 3.33 13.50 6.06
C PHE A 52 2.34 13.89 7.16
N PRO A 53 1.41 14.84 6.92
CA PRO A 53 0.45 15.30 7.93
C PRO A 53 -0.65 14.28 8.25
N GLU A 54 -0.74 13.20 7.47
CA GLU A 54 -1.77 12.18 7.62
C GLU A 54 -1.68 11.48 8.99
N LYS A 55 -2.84 11.24 9.58
CA LYS A 55 -2.97 10.59 10.89
C LYS A 55 -2.94 9.07 10.79
N VAL A 56 -2.70 8.52 9.61
CA VAL A 56 -2.68 7.08 9.35
C VAL A 56 -1.37 6.71 8.70
N LEU A 57 -0.71 5.69 9.23
CA LEU A 57 0.51 5.12 8.66
C LEU A 57 0.30 3.65 8.35
N HIS A 58 0.61 3.25 7.11
CA HIS A 58 0.72 1.85 6.76
C HIS A 58 2.09 1.32 7.21
N LEU A 59 2.12 0.32 8.08
CA LEU A 59 3.35 -0.24 8.66
C LEU A 59 3.87 -1.47 7.92
N GLY A 60 3.13 -1.92 6.90
CA GLY A 60 3.45 -3.11 6.12
C GLY A 60 3.24 -4.37 6.97
N GLY A 61 4.30 -5.17 7.09
CA GLY A 61 4.29 -6.41 7.86
C GLY A 61 3.80 -7.61 7.07
N ASP A 62 3.94 -7.58 5.75
CA ASP A 62 3.66 -8.68 4.82
C ASP A 62 4.89 -9.56 4.57
N GLU A 63 4.62 -10.81 4.15
CA GLU A 63 5.59 -11.75 3.57
C GLU A 63 6.93 -11.87 4.31
N VAL A 64 6.92 -11.79 5.65
CA VAL A 64 8.17 -11.78 6.42
C VAL A 64 8.85 -13.16 6.37
N PRO A 65 10.05 -13.30 5.75
CA PRO A 65 10.76 -14.58 5.71
C PRO A 65 11.41 -14.87 7.08
N LEU A 66 10.83 -15.80 7.85
CA LEU A 66 11.23 -16.08 9.23
C LEU A 66 12.46 -16.99 9.33
N GLU A 67 12.93 -17.58 8.22
CA GLU A 67 14.05 -18.53 8.19
C GLU A 67 15.34 -17.90 8.74
N CYS A 68 15.59 -16.65 8.39
CA CYS A 68 16.77 -15.93 8.86
C CYS A 68 16.70 -15.65 10.37
N TRP A 69 15.51 -15.39 10.91
CA TRP A 69 15.30 -15.23 12.36
C TRP A 69 15.55 -16.54 13.11
N VAL A 70 15.06 -17.67 12.59
CA VAL A 70 15.26 -19.01 13.19
C VAL A 70 16.74 -19.35 13.33
N THR A 71 17.56 -18.99 12.34
CA THR A 71 18.98 -19.32 12.33
C THR A 71 19.85 -18.33 13.12
N ASN A 72 19.32 -17.16 13.47
CA ASN A 72 20.10 -16.11 14.13
C ASN A 72 20.16 -16.30 15.66
N PRO A 73 21.36 -16.31 16.28
CA PRO A 73 21.50 -16.53 17.72
C PRO A 73 20.95 -15.40 18.58
N GLU A 74 21.01 -14.14 18.12
CA GLU A 74 20.46 -12.99 18.87
C GLU A 74 18.92 -13.05 18.90
N VAL A 75 18.31 -13.40 17.77
CA VAL A 75 16.85 -13.56 17.67
C VAL A 75 16.37 -14.78 18.45
N SER A 76 17.15 -15.87 18.44
CA SER A 76 16.90 -17.04 19.28
C SER A 76 16.92 -16.67 20.78
N ALA A 77 17.90 -15.88 21.21
CA ALA A 77 17.97 -15.39 22.58
C ALA A 77 16.83 -14.41 22.94
N LEU A 78 16.32 -13.62 21.97
CA LEU A 78 15.10 -12.84 22.15
C LEU A 78 13.88 -13.76 22.36
N LEU A 79 13.70 -14.77 21.52
CA LEU A 79 12.60 -15.73 21.65
C LEU A 79 12.60 -16.42 23.03
N SER A 80 13.75 -16.89 23.49
CA SER A 80 13.87 -17.53 24.81
C SER A 80 13.49 -16.59 25.95
N ARG A 81 13.80 -15.29 25.84
CA ARG A 81 13.38 -14.28 26.83
C ARG A 81 11.87 -14.03 26.81
N LEU A 82 11.24 -14.06 25.64
CA LEU A 82 9.82 -13.73 25.49
C LEU A 82 8.90 -14.88 25.93
N ASN A 83 9.25 -16.13 25.63
CA ASN A 83 8.32 -17.26 25.78
C ASN A 83 8.91 -18.49 26.47
N ARG A 84 10.10 -18.39 27.08
CA ARG A 84 10.82 -19.51 27.73
C ARG A 84 11.09 -20.72 26.82
N ILE A 85 11.00 -20.53 25.49
CA ILE A 85 11.32 -21.56 24.49
C ILE A 85 12.83 -21.56 24.24
N THR A 86 13.47 -22.72 24.37
CA THR A 86 14.92 -22.86 24.15
C THR A 86 15.29 -23.26 22.72
N THR A 87 14.33 -23.76 21.94
CA THR A 87 14.58 -24.27 20.58
C THR A 87 13.72 -23.54 19.56
N PRO A 88 14.30 -22.64 18.73
CA PRO A 88 13.56 -21.95 17.69
C PRO A 88 13.13 -22.92 16.58
N SER A 89 11.90 -22.79 16.11
CA SER A 89 11.38 -23.46 14.91
C SER A 89 10.66 -22.43 14.05
N TYR A 90 10.45 -22.77 12.77
CA TYR A 90 9.66 -21.95 11.84
C TYR A 90 8.17 -21.94 12.24
N GLY A 91 7.43 -20.90 11.83
CA GLY A 91 5.98 -20.79 12.04
C GLY A 91 5.58 -20.22 13.41
N ASP A 92 4.63 -20.87 14.09
CA ASP A 92 4.04 -20.38 15.36
C ASP A 92 5.06 -20.05 16.45
N VAL A 93 6.24 -20.67 16.41
CA VAL A 93 7.32 -20.42 17.38
C VAL A 93 7.96 -19.04 17.19
N MET A 94 7.94 -18.46 15.99
CA MET A 94 8.42 -17.10 15.73
C MET A 94 7.35 -16.02 15.94
N LYS A 95 6.09 -16.43 16.14
CA LYS A 95 4.98 -15.53 16.45
C LYS A 95 5.30 -14.57 17.61
N PRO A 96 5.86 -15.00 18.77
CA PRO A 96 6.15 -14.08 19.88
C PRO A 96 7.17 -13.00 19.51
N VAL A 97 8.17 -13.34 18.66
CA VAL A 97 9.17 -12.38 18.18
C VAL A 97 8.53 -11.35 17.26
N TRP A 98 7.67 -11.80 16.34
CA TRP A 98 6.93 -10.92 15.44
C TRP A 98 5.97 -10.01 16.21
N GLU A 99 5.16 -10.56 17.11
CA GLU A 99 4.27 -9.80 17.99
C GLU A 99 5.04 -8.74 18.79
N TRP A 100 6.17 -9.13 19.37
CA TRP A 100 7.02 -8.21 20.14
C TRP A 100 7.59 -7.09 19.25
N TYR A 101 8.07 -7.41 18.05
CA TYR A 101 8.58 -6.42 17.11
C TYR A 101 7.49 -5.41 16.74
N THR A 102 6.32 -5.90 16.32
CA THR A 102 5.21 -5.08 15.86
C THR A 102 4.69 -4.18 16.98
N ASN A 103 4.49 -4.71 18.19
CA ASN A 103 4.05 -3.91 19.34
C ASN A 103 5.10 -2.89 19.77
N ARG A 104 6.38 -3.27 19.81
CA ARG A 104 7.45 -2.34 20.18
C ARG A 104 7.55 -1.19 19.17
N PHE A 105 7.40 -1.49 17.88
CA PHE A 105 7.40 -0.48 16.84
C PHE A 105 6.18 0.44 16.95
N ILE A 106 4.96 -0.10 17.09
CA ILE A 106 3.73 0.69 17.28
C ILE A 106 3.85 1.59 18.52
N ASN A 107 4.41 1.10 19.63
CA ASN A 107 4.59 1.90 20.84
C ASN A 107 5.53 3.08 20.61
N ILE A 108 6.63 2.89 19.87
CA ILE A 108 7.52 3.99 19.48
C ILE A 108 6.77 5.06 18.67
N LEU A 109 5.92 4.64 17.74
CA LEU A 109 5.12 5.58 16.94
C LEU A 109 4.08 6.31 17.80
N LYS A 110 3.45 5.60 18.75
CA LYS A 110 2.53 6.19 19.73
C LYS A 110 3.25 7.21 20.62
N ASP A 111 4.46 6.91 21.09
CA ASP A 111 5.28 7.84 21.89
C ASP A 111 5.61 9.12 21.11
N ILE A 112 5.98 8.99 19.82
CA ILE A 112 6.25 10.15 18.96
C ILE A 112 5.00 11.02 18.85
N ARG A 113 3.85 10.44 18.50
CA ARG A 113 2.58 11.19 18.38
C ARG A 113 2.13 11.78 19.72
N GLN A 114 2.26 11.05 20.82
CA GLN A 114 1.91 11.55 22.15
C GLN A 114 2.76 12.76 22.53
N SER A 115 4.08 12.75 22.24
CA SER A 115 4.95 13.90 22.48
C SER A 115 4.56 15.16 21.69
N ARG A 116 3.78 14.99 20.63
CA ARG A 116 3.25 16.06 19.76
C ARG A 116 1.78 16.40 20.06
N ASN A 117 1.16 15.73 21.04
CA ASN A 117 -0.28 15.81 21.33
C ASN A 117 -1.16 15.43 20.12
N GLU A 118 -0.73 14.42 19.37
CA GLU A 118 -1.42 13.92 18.18
C GLU A 118 -1.98 12.52 18.41
N ALA A 119 -3.11 12.23 17.75
CA ALA A 119 -3.64 10.88 17.63
C ALA A 119 -3.32 10.33 16.23
N GLY A 120 -3.19 9.01 16.12
CA GLY A 120 -3.01 8.36 14.83
C GLY A 120 -3.46 6.90 14.83
N GLN A 121 -3.56 6.34 13.64
CA GLN A 121 -3.96 4.96 13.39
C GLN A 121 -2.89 4.27 12.55
N TYR A 122 -2.83 2.95 12.67
CA TYR A 122 -1.82 2.13 12.00
C TYR A 122 -2.52 1.05 11.19
N ILE A 123 -2.14 0.94 9.91
CA ILE A 123 -2.60 -0.14 9.03
C ILE A 123 -1.50 -1.19 8.96
N LEU A 124 -1.89 -2.47 9.01
CA LEU A 124 -1.02 -3.62 8.83
C LEU A 124 -1.64 -4.55 7.79
N TRP A 125 -0.79 -5.24 7.03
CA TRP A 125 -1.26 -6.30 6.13
C TRP A 125 -1.88 -7.48 6.89
N GLU A 126 -2.64 -8.30 6.15
CA GLU A 126 -3.47 -9.38 6.69
C GLU A 126 -2.73 -10.36 7.59
N GLU A 127 -1.43 -10.53 7.38
CA GLU A 127 -0.56 -11.43 8.13
C GLU A 127 -0.65 -11.22 9.63
N ALA A 128 -0.84 -9.97 10.08
CA ALA A 128 -1.02 -9.67 11.50
C ALA A 128 -2.25 -10.40 12.08
N SER A 129 -3.38 -10.36 11.37
CA SER A 129 -4.60 -11.09 11.75
C SER A 129 -4.48 -12.59 11.49
N LYS A 130 -3.95 -12.97 10.32
CA LYS A 130 -3.80 -14.35 9.85
C LYS A 130 -2.98 -15.19 10.82
N ASN A 131 -1.89 -14.64 11.34
CA ASN A 131 -1.02 -15.28 12.32
C ASN A 131 -1.47 -15.05 13.78
N ASN A 132 -2.66 -14.47 13.99
CA ASN A 132 -3.24 -14.18 15.31
C ASN A 132 -2.31 -13.34 16.20
N LEU A 133 -1.60 -12.36 15.64
CA LEU A 133 -0.71 -11.48 16.40
C LEU A 133 -1.54 -10.68 17.41
N ASN A 134 -1.12 -10.71 18.68
CA ASN A 134 -1.72 -9.87 19.72
C ASN A 134 -1.19 -8.43 19.63
N ILE A 135 -1.84 -7.62 18.81
CA ILE A 135 -1.51 -6.20 18.60
C ILE A 135 -2.65 -5.29 19.06
N ALA A 136 -2.37 -3.99 19.12
CA ALA A 136 -3.34 -3.00 19.59
C ALA A 136 -4.63 -3.00 18.74
N LYS A 137 -5.80 -3.02 19.40
CA LYS A 137 -7.12 -3.16 18.76
C LYS A 137 -7.58 -1.96 17.95
N ASP A 138 -6.90 -0.82 18.10
CA ASP A 138 -7.10 0.37 17.30
C ASP A 138 -6.45 0.28 15.90
N ALA A 139 -5.63 -0.76 15.64
CA ALA A 139 -5.08 -1.05 14.33
C ALA A 139 -6.16 -1.41 13.28
N ILE A 140 -5.84 -1.15 12.03
CA ILE A 140 -6.64 -1.51 10.85
C ILE A 140 -5.91 -2.64 10.13
N ILE A 141 -6.63 -3.67 9.72
CA ILE A 141 -6.07 -4.80 8.97
C ILE A 141 -6.46 -4.67 7.50
N GLN A 142 -5.49 -4.66 6.60
CA GLN A 142 -5.73 -4.64 5.16
C GLN A 142 -5.64 -6.04 4.56
N ILE A 143 -6.75 -6.53 4.01
CA ILE A 143 -6.88 -7.88 3.44
C ILE A 143 -6.52 -7.86 1.96
N TRP A 144 -5.45 -8.58 1.61
CA TRP A 144 -4.78 -8.46 0.31
C TRP A 144 -4.60 -9.79 -0.44
N LEU A 145 -4.51 -10.93 0.24
CA LEU A 145 -4.60 -12.25 -0.40
C LEU A 145 -5.94 -12.92 -0.13
N GLY A 146 -6.47 -12.69 1.08
CA GLY A 146 -7.69 -13.29 1.57
C GLY A 146 -8.96 -12.76 0.91
N GLY A 147 -10.08 -13.31 1.35
CA GLY A 147 -11.42 -12.88 0.96
C GLY A 147 -12.34 -12.76 2.16
N GLY A 148 -13.61 -13.15 1.98
CA GLY A 148 -14.61 -13.00 3.03
C GLY A 148 -14.24 -13.71 4.35
N LYS A 149 -13.53 -14.84 4.31
CA LYS A 149 -13.10 -15.57 5.51
C LYS A 149 -12.09 -14.78 6.34
N GLU A 150 -11.09 -14.19 5.69
CA GLU A 150 -10.03 -13.41 6.34
C GLU A 150 -10.57 -12.08 6.86
N ILE A 151 -11.51 -11.46 6.13
CA ILE A 151 -12.27 -10.29 6.63
C ILE A 151 -13.03 -10.68 7.91
N LEU A 152 -13.84 -11.75 7.88
CA LEU A 152 -14.58 -12.21 9.06
C LEU A 152 -13.64 -12.47 10.24
N LYS A 153 -12.51 -13.14 10.00
CA LYS A 153 -11.50 -13.42 11.02
C LYS A 153 -10.96 -12.12 11.67
N ALA A 154 -10.57 -11.14 10.87
CA ALA A 154 -10.07 -9.86 11.39
C ALA A 154 -11.14 -9.11 12.21
N LEU A 155 -12.40 -9.14 11.73
CA LEU A 155 -13.54 -8.56 12.45
C LEU A 155 -13.82 -9.30 13.77
N ASP A 156 -13.75 -10.63 13.78
CA ASP A 156 -13.94 -11.45 14.99
C ASP A 156 -12.83 -11.19 16.03
N GLN A 157 -11.64 -10.83 15.57
CA GLN A 157 -10.53 -10.39 16.44
C GLN A 157 -10.69 -8.93 16.94
N GLY A 158 -11.72 -8.21 16.49
CA GLY A 158 -12.06 -6.85 16.92
C GLY A 158 -11.40 -5.73 16.12
N TYR A 159 -10.79 -6.03 14.96
CA TYR A 159 -10.17 -5.01 14.11
C TYR A 159 -11.16 -4.42 13.11
N ARG A 160 -10.85 -3.22 12.62
CA ARG A 160 -11.45 -2.66 11.40
C ARG A 160 -10.67 -3.13 10.19
N VAL A 161 -11.32 -3.19 9.03
CA VAL A 161 -10.76 -3.81 7.83
C VAL A 161 -10.75 -2.86 6.64
N LEU A 162 -9.63 -2.87 5.90
CA LEU A 162 -9.52 -2.40 4.52
C LEU A 162 -9.37 -3.61 3.59
N PHE A 163 -9.77 -3.47 2.33
CA PHE A 163 -9.75 -4.58 1.38
C PHE A 163 -9.06 -4.19 0.06
N SER A 164 -8.16 -5.01 -0.45
CA SER A 164 -7.49 -4.78 -1.74
C SER A 164 -7.37 -6.02 -2.64
N SER A 165 -7.68 -7.22 -2.11
CA SER A 165 -7.34 -8.52 -2.72
C SER A 165 -7.75 -8.69 -4.19
N CYS A 166 -8.98 -8.33 -4.55
CA CYS A 166 -9.44 -8.45 -5.95
C CYS A 166 -9.03 -7.27 -6.83
N TRP A 167 -8.43 -6.22 -6.27
CA TRP A 167 -8.07 -4.96 -6.95
C TRP A 167 -6.57 -4.84 -7.21
N TYR A 168 -5.89 -5.95 -7.46
CA TYR A 168 -4.54 -5.97 -8.03
C TYR A 168 -4.55 -5.71 -9.53
N LEU A 169 -4.06 -4.53 -9.94
CA LEU A 169 -3.95 -4.10 -11.33
C LEU A 169 -2.66 -4.58 -12.00
N ASP A 170 -1.63 -4.86 -11.22
CA ASP A 170 -0.34 -5.43 -11.65
C ASP A 170 -0.50 -6.87 -12.17
N HIS A 171 -1.52 -7.60 -11.70
CA HIS A 171 -1.98 -8.89 -12.25
C HIS A 171 -2.68 -8.74 -13.62
N SER A 172 -1.98 -8.17 -14.59
CA SER A 172 -2.51 -7.85 -15.91
C SER A 172 -2.77 -9.11 -16.73
N LYS A 173 -4.02 -9.29 -17.16
CA LYS A 173 -4.48 -10.40 -18.00
C LYS A 173 -4.84 -9.89 -19.40
N TYR A 174 -4.62 -10.72 -20.41
CA TYR A 174 -5.08 -10.41 -21.77
C TYR A 174 -6.62 -10.37 -21.85
N GLY A 175 -7.18 -9.29 -22.40
CA GLY A 175 -8.62 -9.13 -22.62
C GLY A 175 -9.28 -8.07 -21.74
N ILE A 176 -10.60 -8.13 -21.63
CA ILE A 176 -11.44 -7.18 -20.88
C ILE A 176 -11.70 -7.74 -19.49
N HIS A 177 -10.99 -7.23 -18.48
CA HIS A 177 -11.06 -7.72 -17.09
C HIS A 177 -11.48 -6.66 -16.07
N TRP A 178 -11.81 -5.44 -16.51
CA TRP A 178 -12.27 -4.40 -15.59
C TRP A 178 -13.58 -4.75 -14.88
N THR A 179 -14.37 -5.65 -15.47
CA THR A 179 -15.60 -6.18 -14.88
C THR A 179 -15.33 -6.92 -13.58
N ASP A 180 -14.20 -7.60 -13.45
CA ASP A 180 -13.82 -8.31 -12.23
C ASP A 180 -13.61 -7.32 -11.09
N TYR A 181 -12.91 -6.21 -11.37
CA TYR A 181 -12.72 -5.12 -10.41
C TYR A 181 -14.05 -4.41 -10.07
N TYR A 182 -14.93 -4.24 -11.05
CA TYR A 182 -16.22 -3.56 -10.88
C TYR A 182 -17.22 -4.36 -10.04
N LEU A 183 -17.27 -5.68 -10.26
CA LEU A 183 -18.18 -6.59 -9.57
C LEU A 183 -17.64 -7.08 -8.23
N CYS A 184 -16.35 -6.85 -7.96
CA CYS A 184 -15.78 -7.24 -6.70
C CYS A 184 -16.37 -6.42 -5.54
N ASP A 185 -17.06 -7.11 -4.65
CA ASP A 185 -17.59 -6.53 -3.42
C ASP A 185 -17.64 -7.66 -2.36
N PRO A 186 -16.79 -7.60 -1.32
CA PRO A 186 -16.73 -8.68 -0.33
C PRO A 186 -18.03 -8.83 0.47
N THR A 187 -18.92 -7.83 0.44
CA THR A 187 -20.18 -7.81 1.21
C THR A 187 -21.38 -8.31 0.40
N HIS A 188 -21.31 -8.29 -0.93
CA HIS A 188 -22.47 -8.40 -1.85
C HIS A 188 -23.28 -9.71 -1.71
N HIS A 189 -22.68 -10.77 -1.20
CA HIS A 189 -23.35 -12.07 -0.95
C HIS A 189 -23.05 -12.67 0.43
N ASN A 190 -22.49 -11.90 1.35
CA ASN A 190 -22.12 -12.40 2.67
C ASN A 190 -22.89 -11.63 3.75
N ILE A 191 -23.98 -12.24 4.23
CA ILE A 191 -24.85 -11.62 5.24
C ILE A 191 -24.10 -11.28 6.55
N ASN A 192 -23.09 -12.06 6.92
CA ASN A 192 -22.30 -11.82 8.12
C ASN A 192 -21.36 -10.62 7.96
N LEU A 193 -20.88 -10.37 6.74
CA LEU A 193 -20.11 -9.16 6.42
C LEU A 193 -21.01 -7.95 6.27
N LYS A 194 -22.15 -8.09 5.60
CA LYS A 194 -23.14 -7.02 5.44
C LYS A 194 -23.67 -6.50 6.79
N ARG A 195 -23.81 -7.36 7.79
CA ARG A 195 -24.19 -6.96 9.16
C ARG A 195 -23.11 -6.16 9.90
N ARG A 196 -21.87 -6.17 9.40
CA ARG A 196 -20.68 -5.55 10.02
C ARG A 196 -19.99 -4.58 9.08
N GLU A 197 -20.75 -4.04 8.13
CA GLU A 197 -20.25 -3.14 7.09
C GLU A 197 -19.65 -1.86 7.70
N ASP A 198 -20.11 -1.42 8.88
CA ASP A 198 -19.54 -0.29 9.63
C ASP A 198 -18.08 -0.47 10.07
N LYS A 199 -17.58 -1.71 10.06
CA LYS A 199 -16.19 -2.05 10.38
C LYS A 199 -15.32 -2.28 9.14
N ILE A 200 -15.92 -2.30 7.96
CA ILE A 200 -15.23 -2.40 6.67
C ILE A 200 -15.11 -0.98 6.12
N LEU A 201 -13.91 -0.41 6.19
CA LEU A 201 -13.67 1.02 5.94
C LEU A 201 -13.69 1.39 4.45
N GLY A 202 -13.71 0.39 3.56
CA GLY A 202 -13.58 0.54 2.12
C GLY A 202 -12.43 -0.33 1.62
N GLY A 203 -11.67 0.20 0.68
CA GLY A 203 -10.54 -0.53 0.13
C GLY A 203 -9.70 0.25 -0.85
N GLU A 204 -8.68 -0.42 -1.35
CA GLU A 204 -7.61 0.18 -2.12
C GLU A 204 -7.33 -0.62 -3.38
N VAL A 205 -7.02 0.11 -4.44
CA VAL A 205 -6.58 -0.46 -5.71
C VAL A 205 -5.07 -0.49 -5.69
N CYS A 206 -4.49 -1.67 -5.81
CA CYS A 206 -3.06 -1.85 -5.76
C CYS A 206 -2.49 -1.99 -7.16
N LEU A 207 -1.33 -1.38 -7.37
CA LEU A 207 -0.54 -1.51 -8.58
C LEU A 207 0.92 -1.64 -8.17
N TRP A 208 1.34 -2.87 -7.87
CA TRP A 208 2.73 -3.17 -7.55
C TRP A 208 3.63 -2.97 -8.76
N SER A 209 4.89 -2.62 -8.51
CA SER A 209 5.79 -2.04 -9.51
C SER A 209 6.91 -2.96 -9.97
N GLU A 210 6.80 -4.28 -9.81
CA GLU A 210 7.79 -5.24 -10.31
C GLU A 210 7.97 -5.14 -11.83
N TYR A 211 6.88 -4.87 -12.55
CA TYR A 211 6.85 -4.73 -14.01
C TYR A 211 6.28 -3.39 -14.49
N ILE A 212 6.05 -2.45 -13.57
CA ILE A 212 5.44 -1.16 -13.86
C ILE A 212 6.48 -0.06 -13.70
N THR A 213 6.60 0.76 -14.73
CA THR A 213 7.53 1.89 -14.77
C THR A 213 6.75 3.18 -15.07
N SER A 214 7.44 4.32 -15.05
CA SER A 214 6.83 5.62 -15.33
C SER A 214 6.13 5.68 -16.71
N GLU A 215 6.64 4.91 -17.67
CA GLU A 215 6.19 4.82 -19.05
C GLU A 215 4.86 4.06 -19.19
N SER A 216 4.64 3.06 -18.33
CA SER A 216 3.45 2.20 -18.40
C SER A 216 2.41 2.54 -17.34
N LEU A 217 2.80 3.18 -16.22
CA LEU A 217 1.96 3.45 -15.05
C LEU A 217 0.56 3.96 -15.41
N MET A 218 0.47 5.05 -16.17
CA MET A 218 -0.82 5.69 -16.48
C MET A 218 -1.71 4.82 -17.37
N SER A 219 -1.12 4.10 -18.32
CA SER A 219 -1.87 3.27 -19.26
C SER A 219 -2.34 1.95 -18.65
N VAL A 220 -1.56 1.42 -17.69
CA VAL A 220 -1.88 0.22 -16.92
C VAL A 220 -2.92 0.55 -15.86
N MET A 221 -2.74 1.63 -15.09
CA MET A 221 -3.63 2.01 -13.99
C MET A 221 -5.01 2.44 -14.52
N TRP A 222 -5.03 3.36 -15.47
CA TRP A 222 -6.27 3.97 -15.94
C TRP A 222 -6.66 3.48 -17.34
N PRO A 223 -7.95 3.21 -17.59
CA PRO A 223 -9.08 3.47 -16.70
C PRO A 223 -9.50 2.26 -15.84
N ARG A 224 -8.66 1.23 -15.68
CA ARG A 224 -9.01 0.02 -14.90
C ARG A 224 -9.31 0.34 -13.43
N ALA A 225 -8.53 1.21 -12.80
CA ALA A 225 -8.78 1.68 -11.44
C ALA A 225 -10.15 2.38 -11.27
N SER A 226 -10.69 2.98 -12.34
CA SER A 226 -12.02 3.62 -12.29
C SER A 226 -13.15 2.62 -12.03
N ALA A 227 -12.98 1.35 -12.41
CA ALA A 227 -13.96 0.30 -12.14
C ALA A 227 -14.10 0.04 -10.63
N ALA A 228 -12.97 -0.11 -9.95
CA ALA A 228 -12.93 -0.24 -8.50
C ALA A 228 -13.37 1.05 -7.78
N ALA A 229 -12.99 2.22 -8.31
CA ALA A 229 -13.42 3.51 -7.77
C ALA A 229 -14.95 3.65 -7.79
N GLU A 230 -15.63 3.25 -8.87
CA GLU A 230 -17.09 3.28 -8.92
C GLU A 230 -17.72 2.35 -7.89
N ARG A 231 -17.13 1.16 -7.69
CA ARG A 231 -17.58 0.21 -6.67
C ARG A 231 -17.43 0.75 -5.25
N LEU A 232 -16.32 1.41 -4.95
CA LEU A 232 -16.05 2.00 -3.63
C LEU A 232 -16.91 3.24 -3.34
N TRP A 233 -17.41 3.92 -4.38
CA TRP A 233 -18.17 5.16 -4.25
C TRP A 233 -19.69 4.99 -4.38
N SER A 234 -20.14 4.17 -5.33
CA SER A 234 -21.55 4.09 -5.71
C SER A 234 -22.34 3.17 -4.79
N SER A 235 -23.67 3.30 -4.81
CA SER A 235 -24.57 2.35 -4.13
C SER A 235 -24.26 0.91 -4.54
N SER A 236 -24.31 -0.01 -3.57
CA SER A 236 -24.04 -1.45 -3.78
C SER A 236 -24.97 -2.11 -4.82
N SER A 237 -26.11 -1.49 -5.13
CA SER A 237 -27.04 -1.90 -6.19
C SER A 237 -26.60 -1.55 -7.62
N VAL A 238 -25.60 -0.65 -7.79
CA VAL A 238 -25.11 -0.21 -9.10
C VAL A 238 -24.07 -1.23 -9.61
N ILE A 239 -24.56 -2.28 -10.28
CA ILE A 239 -23.72 -3.42 -10.71
C ILE A 239 -23.85 -3.77 -12.20
N SER A 240 -24.62 -3.00 -12.98
CA SER A 240 -24.86 -3.31 -14.40
C SER A 240 -23.60 -3.09 -15.25
N ILE A 241 -23.00 -4.19 -15.71
CA ILE A 241 -21.83 -4.19 -16.59
C ILE A 241 -22.08 -3.40 -17.88
N GLN A 242 -23.25 -3.57 -18.51
CA GLN A 242 -23.53 -2.88 -19.78
C GLN A 242 -23.60 -1.36 -19.59
N SER A 243 -24.26 -0.89 -18.52
CA SER A 243 -24.34 0.52 -18.19
C SER A 243 -22.97 1.10 -17.82
N ALA A 244 -22.22 0.38 -16.98
CA ALA A 244 -20.86 0.75 -16.58
C ALA A 244 -19.91 0.83 -17.76
N GLY A 245 -19.91 -0.16 -18.66
CA GLY A 245 -19.03 -0.19 -19.82
C GLY A 245 -19.20 1.05 -20.72
N ARG A 246 -20.44 1.49 -20.95
CA ARG A 246 -20.73 2.72 -21.73
C ARG A 246 -20.18 3.97 -21.05
N ARG A 247 -20.42 4.12 -19.74
CA ARG A 247 -19.96 5.28 -18.97
C ARG A 247 -18.44 5.31 -18.81
N LEU A 248 -17.84 4.13 -18.60
CA LEU A 248 -16.40 3.97 -18.45
C LEU A 248 -15.66 4.24 -19.77
N GLN A 249 -16.25 3.85 -20.92
CA GLN A 249 -15.72 4.20 -22.23
C GLN A 249 -15.70 5.72 -22.46
N GLU A 250 -16.81 6.41 -22.14
CA GLU A 250 -16.82 7.88 -22.20
C GLU A 250 -15.75 8.45 -21.25
N HIS A 251 -15.71 7.95 -20.01
CA HIS A 251 -14.80 8.44 -18.98
C HIS A 251 -13.33 8.32 -19.42
N ARG A 252 -12.95 7.22 -20.07
CA ARG A 252 -11.66 7.06 -20.74
C ARG A 252 -11.41 8.16 -21.77
N CYS A 253 -12.34 8.41 -22.69
CA CYS A 253 -12.21 9.50 -23.66
C CYS A 253 -12.12 10.88 -22.99
N ARG A 254 -12.76 11.07 -21.84
CA ARG A 254 -12.63 12.29 -21.03
C ARG A 254 -11.24 12.42 -20.41
N MET A 255 -10.63 11.34 -19.93
CA MET A 255 -9.24 11.33 -19.45
C MET A 255 -8.27 11.71 -20.57
N LEU A 256 -8.42 11.13 -21.76
CA LEU A 256 -7.61 11.47 -22.93
C LEU A 256 -7.76 12.95 -23.31
N ARG A 257 -8.99 13.49 -23.31
CA ARG A 257 -9.24 14.93 -23.55
C ARG A 257 -8.62 15.86 -22.50
N ARG A 258 -8.35 15.34 -21.29
CA ARG A 258 -7.64 16.05 -20.22
C ARG A 258 -6.12 15.90 -20.31
N GLY A 259 -5.60 15.22 -21.34
CA GLY A 259 -4.17 15.04 -21.56
C GLY A 259 -3.57 13.84 -20.83
N LEU A 260 -4.37 12.95 -20.25
CA LEU A 260 -3.88 11.75 -19.57
C LEU A 260 -3.64 10.62 -20.59
N GLN A 261 -2.46 10.01 -20.55
CA GLN A 261 -2.10 8.87 -21.39
C GLN A 261 -2.63 7.56 -20.77
N VAL A 262 -3.90 7.27 -21.00
CA VAL A 262 -4.60 6.12 -20.40
C VAL A 262 -4.74 4.96 -21.38
N GLY A 263 -4.85 3.74 -20.85
CA GLY A 263 -4.97 2.50 -21.62
C GLY A 263 -6.36 2.30 -22.22
N HIS A 264 -6.56 1.15 -22.86
CA HIS A 264 -7.86 0.72 -23.39
C HIS A 264 -8.71 0.02 -22.32
N ILE A 265 -10.02 -0.08 -22.55
CA ILE A 265 -10.94 -0.67 -21.56
C ILE A 265 -11.92 -1.71 -22.12
N ASN A 266 -12.54 -1.46 -23.27
CA ASN A 266 -13.55 -2.36 -23.87
C ASN A 266 -13.13 -2.93 -25.25
N GLY A 267 -11.83 -3.09 -25.50
CA GLY A 267 -11.33 -3.56 -26.80
C GLY A 267 -11.26 -2.45 -27.86
N PRO A 268 -11.54 -2.75 -29.15
CA PRO A 268 -11.41 -1.79 -30.24
C PRO A 268 -12.44 -0.67 -30.13
N ASP A 269 -11.96 0.56 -29.97
CA ASP A 269 -12.78 1.79 -30.00
C ASP A 269 -11.90 3.01 -30.28
N TYR A 270 -12.52 4.17 -30.51
CA TYR A 270 -11.86 5.45 -30.74
C TYR A 270 -12.45 6.56 -29.88
N CYS A 271 -11.68 7.62 -29.67
CA CYS A 271 -12.13 8.82 -28.98
C CYS A 271 -11.95 10.03 -29.90
N LEU A 272 -12.99 10.86 -30.04
CA LEU A 272 -12.87 12.16 -30.69
C LEU A 272 -12.13 13.12 -29.77
N LEU A 273 -10.84 13.30 -30.02
CA LEU A 273 -10.02 14.27 -29.29
C LEU A 273 -10.09 15.63 -30.01
N PRO A 274 -10.22 16.75 -29.26
CA PRO A 274 -10.05 18.08 -29.84
C PRO A 274 -8.74 18.11 -30.62
N LYS A 275 -8.77 18.67 -31.84
CA LYS A 275 -7.52 18.95 -32.55
C LYS A 275 -6.64 19.75 -31.60
N HIS A 276 -5.49 19.20 -31.24
CA HIS A 276 -4.45 20.02 -30.61
C HIS A 276 -4.28 21.22 -31.53
N ARG A 277 -4.56 22.44 -31.04
CA ARG A 277 -4.07 23.64 -31.70
C ARG A 277 -2.56 23.51 -31.62
N ASN A 278 -1.98 22.92 -32.66
CA ASN A 278 -0.56 22.95 -32.92
C ASN A 278 -0.18 24.43 -33.02
N ASN A 279 0.17 25.03 -31.89
CA ASN A 279 0.95 26.26 -31.85
C ASN A 279 2.41 25.97 -32.20
N PHE A 280 2.66 24.99 -33.09
CA PHE A 280 3.78 25.07 -34.03
C PHE A 280 3.46 26.18 -35.05
N LYS A 281 3.39 27.43 -34.57
CA LYS A 281 3.90 28.50 -35.41
C LYS A 281 5.37 28.19 -35.54
N SER A 282 5.83 27.89 -36.75
CA SER A 282 7.24 27.99 -37.06
C SER A 282 7.67 29.42 -36.71
N LYS A 283 8.18 29.64 -35.50
CA LYS A 283 8.96 30.83 -35.24
C LYS A 283 10.17 30.65 -36.14
N ASN A 284 10.19 31.40 -37.24
CA ASN A 284 11.40 31.70 -37.97
C ASN A 284 12.47 32.02 -36.92
N ILE A 285 13.41 31.09 -36.74
CA ILE A 285 14.61 31.31 -35.93
C ILE A 285 15.44 32.28 -36.77
N LYS A 286 15.10 33.57 -36.70
CA LYS A 286 16.05 34.64 -36.95
C LYS A 286 16.73 34.94 -35.62
N LYS A 287 18.02 34.60 -35.58
CA LYS A 287 19.06 35.02 -34.64
C LYS A 287 18.65 36.14 -33.68
N ARG A 288 18.66 35.82 -32.39
CA ARG A 288 19.09 36.69 -31.27
C ARG A 288 19.41 35.74 -30.12
N SER A 289 20.65 35.28 -30.07
CA SER A 289 21.74 35.82 -29.23
C SER A 289 21.44 35.62 -27.74
N ALA A 290 22.39 34.96 -27.09
CA ALA A 290 22.46 34.59 -25.69
C ALA A 290 21.95 35.69 -24.74
N GLU A 291 21.14 35.28 -23.75
CA GLU A 291 21.18 35.67 -22.33
C GLU A 291 19.85 35.29 -21.65
N LYS A 292 19.95 34.84 -20.40
CA LYS A 292 18.89 34.39 -19.46
C LYS A 292 18.45 32.91 -19.53
N MET A 293 19.33 32.05 -19.03
CA MET A 293 18.90 30.97 -18.14
C MET A 293 18.90 31.51 -16.72
N GLU A 294 17.77 32.02 -16.25
CA GLU A 294 17.44 32.08 -14.82
C GLU A 294 15.94 32.42 -14.69
N GLU A 295 15.29 31.72 -13.76
CA GLU A 295 13.92 31.91 -13.29
C GLU A 295 12.75 31.55 -14.24
N MET A 296 12.19 30.35 -14.04
CA MET A 296 10.73 30.21 -14.03
C MET A 296 10.29 29.07 -13.10
N ASN A 297 10.42 29.34 -11.80
CA ASN A 297 9.52 28.82 -10.78
C ASN A 297 8.15 29.49 -11.00
N LEU A 298 7.13 28.75 -11.41
CA LEU A 298 5.74 29.17 -11.23
C LEU A 298 4.84 27.94 -11.22
N GLY A 299 4.35 27.66 -10.01
CA GLY A 299 3.47 26.56 -9.70
C GLY A 299 2.14 26.64 -10.45
N TYR A 300 1.72 25.49 -10.98
CA TYR A 300 0.35 25.28 -11.39
C TYR A 300 -0.45 24.80 -10.17
N ARG A 301 -1.07 25.75 -9.45
CA ARG A 301 -2.21 25.47 -8.57
C ARG A 301 -3.45 25.31 -9.43
N THR A 302 -3.86 24.08 -9.72
CA THR A 302 -5.24 23.78 -10.12
C THR A 302 -6.03 23.36 -8.89
N SER A 303 -6.89 24.26 -8.43
CA SER A 303 -7.92 23.98 -7.43
C SER A 303 -8.93 23.00 -8.03
N LEU A 304 -8.96 21.78 -7.50
CA LEU A 304 -10.09 20.86 -7.62
C LEU A 304 -10.86 20.95 -6.31
N VAL A 305 -12.07 21.51 -6.37
CA VAL A 305 -13.02 21.51 -5.27
C VAL A 305 -13.54 20.09 -5.11
N PHE A 306 -12.97 19.34 -4.17
CA PHE A 306 -13.60 18.15 -3.61
C PHE A 306 -14.52 18.57 -2.48
N LYS A 307 -15.77 18.13 -2.57
CA LYS A 307 -16.75 18.24 -1.49
C LYS A 307 -16.26 17.32 -0.38
N GLU A 308 -16.00 17.89 0.80
CA GLU A 308 -15.55 17.18 2.00
C GLU A 308 -16.38 15.92 2.25
N ILE A 309 -15.71 14.77 2.22
CA ILE A 309 -16.16 13.54 2.87
C ILE A 309 -15.08 13.19 3.88
N ASN A 310 -15.51 12.95 5.11
CA ASN A 310 -14.68 12.77 6.30
C ASN A 310 -13.45 11.87 6.07
N ASN A 311 -12.28 12.49 6.24
CA ASN A 311 -11.00 11.96 6.73
C ASN A 311 -10.84 10.43 6.71
N LEU A 312 -10.12 9.93 5.72
CA LEU A 312 -9.16 8.81 5.76
C LEU A 312 -8.51 8.73 4.36
N GLU A 313 -7.52 9.59 4.06
CA GLU A 313 -6.58 9.33 2.97
C GLU A 313 -5.36 8.63 3.58
N PRO A 314 -5.26 7.29 3.53
CA PRO A 314 -4.03 6.60 3.87
C PRO A 314 -3.00 6.85 2.76
N PHE A 315 -1.84 7.37 3.15
CA PHE A 315 -0.66 7.36 2.29
C PHE A 315 0.07 6.03 2.47
N LEU A 316 0.17 5.26 1.39
CA LEU A 316 1.05 4.10 1.31
C LEU A 316 2.49 4.60 1.12
N ILE A 317 3.34 4.38 2.11
CA ILE A 317 4.70 3.99 1.78
C ILE A 317 4.59 2.51 1.46
N GLY A 318 4.45 2.19 0.16
CA GLY A 318 4.73 0.84 -0.31
C GLY A 318 6.19 0.56 0.01
N LEU A 319 6.43 -0.20 1.08
CA LEU A 319 7.73 -0.72 1.45
C LEU A 319 7.86 -2.15 1.00
#